data_AF-A0A972I1N6-F1
#
_entry.id   AF-A0A972I1N6-F1
#
_cell.length_a   1.000
_cell.length_b   1.000
_cell.length_c   1.000
_cell.angle_alpha   90.00
_cell.angle_beta   90.00
_cell.angle_gamma   90.00
#
_symmetry.space_group_name_H-M   'P 1'
#
loop_
_entity.id
_entity.type
_entity.pdbx_description
1 polymer ?
#
loop_
_entity_poly.entity_id
_entity_poly.type
_entity_poly.pdbx_seq_one_letter_code
_entity_poly.pdbx_strand_id
1 'polypeptide(L)' 'MCKNELIEELKEEIELKRKRLNEMVVDSVDKEAVLKFSVELDDLIRRFYELKLG' A
#
# COMPACT_ATOMS: atom_id res chain seq x y z
N MET A 1 -0.32 13.10 -17.47
CA MET A 1 0.36 12.35 -16.42
C MET A 1 1.44 11.49 -17.05
N CYS A 2 2.69 11.78 -16.70
CA CYS A 2 3.85 10.98 -17.05
C CYS A 2 3.98 9.81 -16.07
N LYS A 3 4.62 8.74 -16.51
CA LYS A 3 4.81 7.49 -15.75
C LYS A 3 5.44 7.72 -14.36
N ASN A 4 6.32 8.71 -14.23
CA ASN A 4 6.93 9.08 -12.95
C ASN A 4 5.96 9.71 -11.95
N GLU A 5 4.96 10.48 -12.42
CA GLU A 5 3.97 11.11 -11.54
C GLU A 5 3.04 10.04 -10.93
N LEU A 6 2.62 9.07 -11.74
CA LEU A 6 1.87 7.89 -11.30
C LEU A 6 2.66 7.03 -10.29
N ILE A 7 3.96 6.87 -10.50
CA ILE A 7 4.83 6.10 -9.60
C ILE A 7 4.96 6.79 -8.22
N GLU A 8 5.11 8.12 -8.19
CA GLU A 8 5.18 8.85 -6.93
C GLU A 8 3.83 8.85 -6.19
N GLU A 9 2.70 9.01 -6.90
CA GLU A 9 1.37 8.88 -6.29
C GLU A 9 1.13 7.49 -5.68
N LEU A 10 1.49 6.42 -6.40
CA LEU A 10 1.41 5.05 -5.88
C LEU A 10 2.28 4.85 -4.64
N LYS A 11 3.46 5.48 -4.61
CA LYS A 11 4.39 5.39 -3.49
C LYS A 11 3.84 6.11 -2.26
N GLU A 12 3.23 7.28 -2.42
CA GLU A 12 2.54 7.99 -1.35
C GLU A 12 1.35 7.17 -0.81
N GLU A 13 0.54 6.57 -1.68
CA GLU A 13 -0.56 5.68 -1.26
C GLU A 13 -0.06 4.46 -0.48
N ILE A 14 1.01 3.82 -0.94
CA ILE A 14 1.63 2.67 -0.27
C ILE A 14 2.10 3.07 1.13
N GLU A 15 2.80 4.19 1.28
CA GLU A 15 3.27 4.67 2.59
C GLU A 15 2.12 5.02 3.53
N LEU A 16 1.06 5.68 3.03
CA LEU A 16 -0.14 5.99 3.83
C LEU A 16 -0.82 4.71 4.33
N LYS A 17 -1.04 3.73 3.45
CA LYS A 17 -1.67 2.45 3.84
C LYS A 17 -0.78 1.65 4.78
N ARG A 18 0.54 1.66 4.58
CA ARG A 18 1.50 0.98 5.47
C ARG A 18 1.50 1.59 6.87
N LYS A 19 1.46 2.91 6.97
CA LYS A 19 1.35 3.62 8.26
C LYS A 19 0.05 3.24 8.98
N ARG A 20 -1.08 3.24 8.26
CA ARG A 20 -2.39 2.87 8.82
C ARG A 20 -2.45 1.41 9.25
N LEU A 21 -1.85 0.49 8.48
CA LEU A 21 -1.74 -0.91 8.85
C LEU A 21 -0.90 -1.08 10.13
N ASN A 22 0.22 -0.38 10.25
CA ASN A 22 1.03 -0.40 11.47
C ASN A 22 0.27 0.13 12.69
N GLU A 23 -0.49 1.22 12.55
CA GLU A 23 -1.36 1.74 13.62
C GLU A 23 -2.41 0.69 14.04
N MET A 24 -3.07 0.05 13.08
CA MET A 24 -4.05 -1.02 13.37
C MET A 24 -3.44 -2.23 14.08
N VAL A 25 -2.21 -2.62 13.71
CA VAL A 25 -1.49 -3.73 14.34
C VAL A 25 -1.10 -3.39 15.78
N VAL A 26 -0.64 -2.15 16.04
CA VAL A 26 -0.26 -1.70 17.38
C VAL A 26 -1.48 -1.61 18.30
N ASP A 27 -2.61 -1.11 17.79
CA ASP A 27 -3.84 -0.97 18.56
C ASP A 27 -4.60 -2.29 18.79
N SER A 28 -4.03 -3.44 18.38
CA SER A 28 -4.68 -4.76 18.43
C SER A 28 -6.07 -4.77 17.81
N VAL A 29 -6.26 -3.98 16.75
CA VAL A 29 -7.52 -3.90 16.00
C VAL A 29 -7.70 -5.18 15.20
N ASP A 30 -8.98 -5.55 15.08
CA ASP A 30 -9.53 -6.68 14.35
C ASP A 30 -8.59 -7.32 13.31
N LYS A 31 -8.15 -8.56 13.59
CA LYS A 31 -7.18 -9.29 12.77
C LYS A 31 -7.66 -9.46 11.33
N GLU A 32 -8.97 -9.51 11.12
CA GLU A 32 -9.57 -9.63 9.80
C GLU A 32 -9.40 -8.34 8.97
N ALA A 33 -9.52 -7.18 9.63
CA ALA A 33 -9.24 -5.89 9.02
C ALA A 33 -7.74 -5.73 8.69
N VAL A 34 -6.85 -6.15 9.60
CA VAL A 34 -5.40 -6.17 9.35
C VAL A 34 -5.06 -7.04 8.14
N LEU A 35 -5.65 -8.24 8.05
CA LEU A 35 -5.43 -9.16 6.93
C LEU A 35 -5.87 -8.55 5.59
N LYS A 36 -7.06 -7.92 5.57
CA LYS A 36 -7.59 -7.25 4.38
C LYS A 36 -6.69 -6.10 3.93
N PHE A 37 -6.25 -5.26 4.87
CA PHE A 37 -5.33 -4.16 4.56
C PHE A 37 -3.97 -4.66 4.05
N SER A 38 -3.47 -5.79 4.58
CA SER A 38 -2.22 -6.40 4.09
C SER A 38 -2.34 -6.83 2.63
N VAL A 39 -3.45 -7.49 2.25
CA VAL A 39 -3.68 -7.94 0.87
C VAL A 39 -3.82 -6.75 -0.08
N GLU A 40 -4.51 -5.69 0.33
CA GLU A 40 -4.61 -4.46 -0.46
C GLU A 40 -3.26 -3.76 -0.65
N LEU A 41 -2.40 -3.77 0.38
CA LEU A 41 -1.07 -3.19 0.31
C LEU A 41 -0.17 -3.98 -0.65
N ASP A 42 -0.24 -5.32 -0.63
CA ASP A 42 0.51 -6.18 -1.56
C ASP A 42 0.10 -5.95 -3.02
N ASP A 43 -1.20 -5.76 -3.30
CA ASP A 43 -1.65 -5.47 -4.68
C ASP A 43 -1.14 -4.11 -5.17
N LEU A 44 -1.13 -3.09 -4.31
CA LEU A 44 -0.57 -1.78 -4.64
C LEU A 44 0.93 -1.84 -4.91
N ILE A 45 1.67 -2.59 -4.08
CA ILE A 45 3.11 -2.81 -4.29
C ILE A 45 3.34 -3.54 -5.61
N ARG A 46 2.54 -4.56 -5.93
CA ARG A 46 2.63 -5.26 -7.22
C ARG A 46 2.42 -4.29 -8.40
N ARG A 47 1.37 -3.47 -8.38
CA ARG A 47 1.10 -2.47 -9.42
C ARG A 47 2.24 -1.46 -9.56
N PHE A 48 2.82 -1.03 -8.44
CA PHE A 48 3.99 -0.16 -8.44
C PHE A 48 5.18 -0.80 -9.16
N TYR A 49 5.47 -2.07 -8.87
CA TYR A 49 6.56 -2.80 -9.54
C TYR A 49 6.28 -3.04 -11.02
N GLU A 50 5.04 -3.37 -11.40
CA GLU A 50 4.63 -3.50 -12.80
C GLU A 50 4.82 -2.18 -13.57
N LEU A 51 4.43 -1.05 -12.96
CA LEU A 51 4.60 0.28 -13.55
C LEU A 51 6.07 0.74 -13.59
N LYS A 52 6.89 0.30 -12.64
CA LYS A 52 8.31 0.69 -12.57
C LYS A 52 9.22 -0.17 -13.48
N LEU A 53 8.86 -1.44 -13.72
CA LEU A 53 9.66 -2.41 -14.46
C LEU A 53 9.15 -2.70 -15.87
N GLY A 54 7.88 -2.45 -16.17
CA GLY A 54 7.37 -2.35 -17.56
C GLY A 54 7.68 -0.99 -18.16
#